data_AF-A0A0R1YCE5-F1
#
_entry.id   AF-A0A0R1YCE5-F1
#
_cell.length_a   1.000
_cell.length_b   1.000
_cell.length_c   1.000
_cell.angle_alpha   90.00
_cell.angle_beta   90.00
_cell.angle_gamma   90.00
#
_symmetry.space_group_name_H-M   'P 1'
#
loop_
_entity.id
_entity.type
_entity.pdbx_description
1 polymer ?
#
loop_
_entity_poly.entity_id
_entity_poly.type
_entity_poly.pdbx_seq_one_letter_code
_entity_poly.pdbx_strand_id
1 'polypeptide(L)'
;MSPSELVAEIRSHDFDYYLDELMDNVSDDVDKREGSIIYDALAPAATVLAEEAITLANTIEFIYTQTSTGEFLDYRAVERGTSRIAATKTQVKATAIDRNNLPVTNIQIGDRFASIGDEPIFYTVIKVTDDIKTQLSSPQTIADKGGATFSAMATDVTAPIIILEAEELGTRPNGYKGQILPVSYNDVLSYAEITEITVPARDSESDDDLRTRLLSPDTYNAYGGNIADYVDMLDRIEEVGAGQI
;
A
#
# COMPACT_ATOMS: atom_id res chain seq x y z
N MET A 1 22.54 25.43 -16.56
CA MET A 1 22.49 23.97 -16.67
C MET A 1 21.81 23.43 -15.42
N SER A 2 20.61 22.89 -15.58
CA SER A 2 19.86 22.18 -14.55
C SER A 2 20.34 20.72 -14.45
N PRO A 3 20.01 20.00 -13.35
CA PRO A 3 20.37 18.59 -13.23
C PRO A 3 19.86 17.72 -14.38
N SER A 4 18.66 18.00 -14.91
CA SER A 4 18.10 17.26 -16.05
C SER A 4 18.84 17.58 -17.36
N GLU A 5 19.27 18.83 -17.56
CA GLU A 5 20.11 19.20 -18.71
C GLU A 5 21.47 18.50 -18.65
N LEU A 6 22.10 18.43 -17.47
CA LEU A 6 23.37 17.74 -17.27
C LEU A 6 23.23 16.22 -17.52
N VAL A 7 22.17 15.60 -17.04
CA VAL A 7 21.90 14.17 -17.29
C VAL A 7 21.70 13.90 -18.78
N ALA A 8 20.98 14.77 -19.49
CA ALA A 8 20.78 14.65 -20.94
C ALA A 8 22.10 14.80 -21.71
N GLU A 9 22.97 15.73 -21.29
CA GLU A 9 24.31 15.90 -21.86
C GLU A 9 25.17 14.65 -21.64
N ILE A 10 25.28 14.16 -20.40
CA ILE A 10 26.08 12.95 -20.09
C ILE A 10 25.58 11.74 -20.88
N ARG A 11 24.25 11.57 -21.02
CA ARG A 11 23.66 10.48 -21.82
C ARG A 11 23.89 10.62 -23.32
N SER A 12 24.26 11.80 -23.80
CA SER A 12 24.62 12.01 -25.20
C SER A 12 26.07 11.62 -25.51
N HIS A 13 26.92 11.47 -24.49
CA HIS A 13 28.28 10.97 -24.66
C HIS A 13 28.25 9.44 -24.79
N ASP A 14 28.33 8.97 -26.02
CA ASP A 14 28.39 7.55 -26.35
C ASP A 14 29.84 7.08 -26.54
N PHE A 15 29.99 5.85 -27.04
CA PHE A 15 31.29 5.28 -27.33
C PHE A 15 32.11 6.15 -28.29
N ASP A 16 31.50 6.68 -29.35
CA ASP A 16 32.20 7.46 -30.37
C ASP A 16 32.70 8.78 -29.78
N TYR A 17 31.89 9.46 -28.96
CA TYR A 17 32.30 10.66 -28.24
C TYR A 17 33.58 10.44 -27.41
N TYR A 18 33.60 9.41 -26.56
CA TYR A 18 34.75 9.14 -25.70
C TYR A 18 35.96 8.62 -26.47
N LEU A 19 35.74 7.86 -27.54
CA LEU A 19 36.82 7.40 -28.40
C LEU A 19 37.49 8.58 -29.10
N ASP A 20 36.72 9.51 -29.64
CA ASP A 20 37.23 10.73 -30.27
C ASP A 20 38.01 11.59 -29.25
N GLU A 21 37.48 11.78 -28.05
CA GLU A 21 38.16 12.51 -26.97
C GLU A 21 39.51 11.89 -26.58
N LEU A 22 39.58 10.55 -26.52
CA LEU A 22 40.83 9.83 -26.27
C LEU A 22 41.80 9.96 -27.46
N MET A 23 41.29 9.92 -28.69
CA MET A 23 42.09 10.00 -29.92
C MET A 23 42.67 11.39 -30.18
N ASP A 24 41.97 12.45 -29.77
CA ASP A 24 42.45 13.83 -29.86
C ASP A 24 43.71 14.06 -29.01
N ASN A 25 43.92 13.26 -27.96
CA ASN A 25 45.11 13.31 -27.12
C ASN A 25 46.30 12.49 -27.67
N VAL A 26 46.10 11.73 -28.76
CA VAL A 26 47.14 10.91 -29.40
C VAL A 26 47.81 11.70 -30.52
N SER A 27 49.15 11.67 -30.56
CA SER A 27 49.96 12.32 -31.61
C SER A 27 49.51 11.94 -33.03
N ASP A 28 49.58 12.87 -33.98
CA ASP A 28 49.28 12.62 -35.39
C ASP A 28 50.34 11.76 -36.10
N ASP A 29 51.50 11.55 -35.47
CA ASP A 29 52.59 10.71 -36.02
C ASP A 29 52.28 9.21 -35.98
N VAL A 30 51.22 8.80 -35.28
CA VAL A 30 50.80 7.38 -35.17
C VAL A 30 49.50 7.11 -35.93
N ASP A 31 49.32 5.87 -36.41
CA ASP A 31 48.11 5.49 -37.14
C ASP A 31 46.91 5.42 -36.18
N LYS A 32 45.90 6.27 -36.42
CA LYS A 32 44.66 6.39 -35.62
C LYS A 32 43.42 5.80 -36.31
N ARG A 33 43.57 5.21 -37.49
CA ARG A 33 42.44 4.67 -38.25
C ARG A 33 41.84 3.44 -37.54
N GLU A 34 40.57 3.17 -37.81
CA GLU A 34 39.92 1.94 -37.36
C GLU A 34 40.76 0.70 -37.73
N GLY A 35 41.04 -0.13 -36.72
CA GLY A 35 41.90 -1.31 -36.85
C GLY A 35 43.41 -1.05 -36.67
N SER A 36 43.81 0.14 -36.24
CA SER A 36 45.17 0.37 -35.74
C SER A 36 45.36 -0.20 -34.34
N ILE A 37 46.61 -0.46 -33.95
CA ILE A 37 46.94 -0.97 -32.61
C ILE A 37 46.49 0.01 -31.51
N ILE A 38 46.54 1.32 -31.78
CA ILE A 38 46.11 2.34 -30.82
C ILE A 38 44.59 2.38 -30.71
N TYR A 39 43.88 2.27 -31.84
CA TYR A 39 42.43 2.14 -31.87
C TYR A 39 41.94 0.96 -31.04
N ASP A 40 42.47 -0.24 -31.31
CA ASP A 40 42.08 -1.45 -30.60
C ASP A 40 42.42 -1.41 -29.11
N ALA A 41 43.47 -0.68 -28.72
CA ALA A 41 43.85 -0.50 -27.32
C ALA A 41 42.95 0.50 -26.56
N LEU A 42 42.46 1.55 -27.22
CA LEU A 42 41.64 2.60 -26.60
C LEU A 42 40.14 2.30 -26.65
N ALA A 43 39.66 1.56 -27.67
CA ALA A 43 38.27 1.16 -27.79
C ALA A 43 37.68 0.55 -26.49
N PRO A 44 38.31 -0.44 -25.82
CA PRO A 44 37.75 -0.96 -24.57
C PRO A 44 37.73 0.08 -23.43
N ALA A 45 38.64 1.06 -23.42
CA ALA A 45 38.62 2.14 -22.45
C ALA A 45 37.45 3.11 -22.72
N ALA A 46 37.20 3.47 -23.98
CA ALA A 46 36.05 4.29 -24.39
C ALA A 46 34.72 3.62 -24.02
N THR A 47 34.59 2.31 -24.22
CA THR A 47 33.39 1.55 -23.82
C THR A 47 33.11 1.66 -22.32
N VAL A 48 34.15 1.47 -21.48
CA VAL A 48 34.00 1.56 -20.02
C VAL A 48 33.61 2.98 -19.61
N LEU A 49 34.17 4.02 -20.25
CA LEU A 49 33.79 5.42 -19.98
C LEU A 49 32.33 5.69 -20.36
N ALA A 50 31.85 5.16 -21.48
CA ALA A 50 30.45 5.28 -21.87
C ALA A 50 29.50 4.59 -20.88
N GLU A 51 29.86 3.41 -20.38
CA GLU A 51 29.10 2.71 -19.32
C GLU A 51 29.11 3.48 -17.99
N GLU A 52 30.25 4.08 -17.64
CA GLU A 52 30.39 4.93 -16.45
C GLU A 52 29.57 6.20 -16.56
N ALA A 53 29.51 6.82 -17.75
CA ALA A 53 28.68 7.99 -18.03
C ALA A 53 27.20 7.70 -17.77
N ILE A 54 26.69 6.55 -18.23
CA ILE A 54 25.31 6.12 -17.94
C ILE A 54 25.10 5.96 -16.43
N THR A 55 26.05 5.35 -15.73
CA THR A 55 25.98 5.15 -14.27
C THR A 55 25.96 6.49 -13.53
N LEU A 56 26.79 7.44 -13.95
CA LEU A 56 26.85 8.79 -13.40
C LEU A 56 25.54 9.55 -13.64
N ALA A 57 24.99 9.48 -14.85
CA ALA A 57 23.70 10.08 -15.20
C ALA A 57 22.59 9.57 -14.28
N ASN A 58 22.50 8.25 -14.08
CA ASN A 58 21.53 7.65 -13.17
C ASN A 58 21.77 8.08 -11.71
N THR A 59 23.03 8.17 -11.29
CA THR A 59 23.39 8.63 -9.94
C THR A 59 22.89 10.05 -9.70
N ILE A 60 23.06 10.95 -10.69
CA ILE A 60 22.56 12.32 -10.60
C ILE A 60 21.03 12.36 -10.49
N GLU A 61 20.30 11.51 -11.25
CA GLU A 61 18.84 11.40 -11.12
C GLU A 61 18.42 10.90 -9.73
N PHE A 62 19.15 9.98 -9.11
CA PHE A 62 18.80 9.46 -7.78
C PHE A 62 19.14 10.39 -6.61
N ILE A 63 19.98 11.42 -6.82
CA ILE A 63 20.37 12.35 -5.77
C ILE A 63 19.21 13.25 -5.33
N TYR A 64 18.40 13.73 -6.26
CA TYR A 64 17.37 14.72 -5.97
C TYR A 64 16.01 14.10 -5.69
N THR A 65 15.29 14.57 -4.67
CA THR A 65 13.92 14.13 -4.34
C THR A 65 12.94 14.26 -5.52
N GLN A 66 13.17 15.24 -6.41
CA GLN A 66 12.32 15.47 -7.58
C GLN A 66 12.44 14.36 -8.63
N THR A 67 13.62 13.77 -8.78
CA THR A 67 13.95 12.82 -9.85
C THR A 67 14.16 11.40 -9.34
N SER A 68 14.39 11.22 -8.03
CA SER A 68 14.63 9.90 -7.44
C SER A 68 13.36 9.04 -7.39
N THR A 69 13.57 7.73 -7.40
CA THR A 69 12.53 6.69 -7.44
C THR A 69 12.91 5.51 -6.54
N GLY A 70 11.93 4.73 -6.11
CA GLY A 70 12.13 3.52 -5.30
C GLY A 70 12.87 3.78 -3.99
N GLU A 71 13.80 2.89 -3.65
CA GLU A 71 14.55 2.96 -2.38
C GLU A 71 15.35 4.25 -2.22
N PHE A 72 15.85 4.85 -3.31
CA PHE A 72 16.56 6.13 -3.25
C PHE A 72 15.64 7.26 -2.75
N LEU A 73 14.37 7.24 -3.16
CA LEU A 73 13.36 8.18 -2.66
C LEU A 73 13.02 7.89 -1.19
N ASP A 74 12.99 6.61 -0.79
CA ASP A 74 12.76 6.23 0.61
C ASP A 74 13.87 6.73 1.54
N TYR A 75 15.14 6.64 1.11
CA TYR A 75 16.25 7.22 1.86
C TYR A 75 16.14 8.75 1.97
N ARG A 76 15.67 9.44 0.93
CA ARG A 76 15.37 10.88 1.00
C ARG A 76 14.22 11.19 1.95
N ALA A 77 13.24 10.30 2.06
CA ALA A 77 12.14 10.45 3.00
C ALA A 77 12.64 10.44 4.45
N VAL A 78 13.51 9.49 4.78
CA VAL A 78 14.09 9.34 6.13
C VAL A 78 14.90 10.58 6.54
N GLU A 79 15.62 11.22 5.61
CA GLU A 79 16.34 12.46 5.88
C GLU A 79 15.43 13.62 6.29
N ARG A 80 14.18 13.62 5.82
CA ARG A 80 13.14 14.58 6.24
C ARG A 80 12.34 14.09 7.44
N GLY A 81 12.73 12.99 8.08
CA GLY A 81 12.05 12.43 9.25
C GLY A 81 10.69 11.79 8.93
N THR A 82 10.43 11.45 7.67
CA THR A 82 9.22 10.73 7.26
C THR A 82 9.58 9.38 6.63
N SER A 83 8.58 8.54 6.42
CA SER A 83 8.72 7.23 5.78
C SER A 83 7.52 6.95 4.89
N ARG A 84 7.71 6.03 3.94
CA ARG A 84 6.64 5.59 3.04
C ARG A 84 5.50 4.95 3.81
N ILE A 85 4.27 5.29 3.45
CA ILE A 85 3.09 4.66 4.04
C ILE A 85 2.96 3.24 3.48
N ALA A 86 3.11 2.25 4.35
CA ALA A 86 3.01 0.85 3.98
C ALA A 86 1.55 0.44 3.68
N ALA A 87 1.40 -0.56 2.81
CA ALA A 87 0.11 -1.18 2.55
C ALA A 87 -0.44 -1.82 3.83
N THR A 88 -1.76 -1.72 4.03
CA THR A 88 -2.45 -2.33 5.16
C THR A 88 -3.29 -3.52 4.71
N LYS A 89 -3.70 -4.35 5.67
CA LYS A 89 -4.59 -5.48 5.43
C LYS A 89 -6.05 -5.10 5.66
N THR A 90 -6.95 -5.75 4.94
CA THR A 90 -8.39 -5.56 5.09
C THR A 90 -8.91 -6.47 6.20
N GLN A 91 -9.76 -5.95 7.08
CA GLN A 91 -10.53 -6.75 8.02
C GLN A 91 -12.00 -6.72 7.66
N VAL A 92 -12.61 -7.90 7.59
CA VAL A 92 -14.02 -8.08 7.20
C VAL A 92 -14.77 -8.85 8.27
N LYS A 93 -16.07 -8.62 8.34
CA LYS A 93 -17.00 -9.39 9.15
C LYS A 93 -17.70 -10.40 8.26
N ALA A 94 -17.73 -11.65 8.69
CA ALA A 94 -18.48 -12.70 8.04
C ALA A 94 -19.41 -13.40 9.01
N THR A 95 -20.41 -14.08 8.45
CA THR A 95 -21.34 -14.95 9.16
C THR A 95 -21.24 -16.36 8.60
N ALA A 96 -21.41 -17.35 9.46
CA ALA A 96 -21.30 -18.76 9.11
C ALA A 96 -22.47 -19.55 9.68
N ILE A 97 -23.11 -20.37 8.84
CA ILE A 97 -24.26 -21.20 9.19
C ILE A 97 -24.05 -22.67 8.81
N ASP A 98 -24.61 -23.56 9.64
CA ASP A 98 -24.67 -25.01 9.43
C ASP A 98 -25.85 -25.37 8.49
N ARG A 99 -25.94 -26.63 8.08
CA ARG A 99 -26.99 -27.25 7.24
C ARG A 99 -28.39 -27.06 7.81
N ASN A 100 -28.49 -26.86 9.13
CA ASN A 100 -29.74 -26.62 9.84
C ASN A 100 -30.03 -25.11 10.04
N ASN A 101 -29.32 -24.22 9.34
CA ASN A 101 -29.39 -22.76 9.49
C ASN A 101 -29.06 -22.25 10.91
N LEU A 102 -28.29 -23.03 11.67
CA LEU A 102 -27.81 -22.66 13.00
C LEU A 102 -26.40 -22.05 12.92
N PRO A 103 -26.01 -21.19 13.88
CA PRO A 103 -24.62 -20.84 14.13
C PRO A 103 -23.64 -21.99 14.06
N VAL A 104 -22.54 -21.77 13.35
CA VAL A 104 -21.39 -22.67 13.42
C VAL A 104 -20.54 -22.31 14.64
N THR A 105 -20.40 -23.24 15.60
CA THR A 105 -19.64 -23.04 16.84
C THR A 105 -18.23 -23.62 16.82
N ASN A 106 -17.86 -24.36 15.76
CA ASN A 106 -16.55 -25.03 15.65
C ASN A 106 -15.47 -24.19 14.94
N ILE A 107 -15.75 -22.93 14.58
CA ILE A 107 -14.76 -22.06 13.92
C ILE A 107 -13.75 -21.59 14.96
N GLN A 108 -12.48 -21.75 14.66
CA GLN A 108 -11.37 -21.35 15.53
C GLN A 108 -10.59 -20.17 14.94
N ILE A 109 -9.90 -19.45 15.83
CA ILE A 109 -8.93 -18.44 15.41
C ILE A 109 -7.81 -19.15 14.64
N GLY A 110 -7.47 -18.64 13.46
CA GLY A 110 -6.51 -19.26 12.54
C GLY A 110 -7.15 -20.07 11.41
N ASP A 111 -8.46 -20.30 11.43
CA ASP A 111 -9.13 -20.95 10.30
C ASP A 111 -9.05 -20.09 9.04
N ARG A 112 -8.84 -20.75 7.89
CA ARG A 112 -8.66 -20.09 6.60
C ARG A 112 -9.91 -20.21 5.75
N PHE A 113 -10.27 -19.12 5.11
CA PHE A 113 -11.38 -19.01 4.16
C PHE A 113 -10.87 -18.40 2.85
N ALA A 114 -11.52 -18.73 1.73
CA ALA A 114 -11.23 -18.17 0.42
C ALA A 114 -12.48 -17.55 -0.20
N SER A 115 -12.33 -16.42 -0.89
CA SER A 115 -13.38 -15.88 -1.75
C SER A 115 -13.62 -16.76 -2.98
N ILE A 116 -14.78 -16.57 -3.60
CA ILE A 116 -15.14 -17.19 -4.87
C ILE A 116 -14.78 -16.24 -6.00
N GLY A 117 -14.01 -16.72 -6.98
CA GLY A 117 -13.62 -15.96 -8.16
C GLY A 117 -12.41 -16.58 -8.86
N ASP A 118 -12.03 -16.02 -10.00
CA ASP A 118 -10.86 -16.47 -10.78
C ASP A 118 -9.54 -16.25 -10.02
N GLU A 119 -9.48 -15.22 -9.18
CA GLU A 119 -8.36 -14.92 -8.29
C GLU A 119 -8.81 -14.87 -6.81
N PRO A 120 -8.88 -16.03 -6.13
CA PRO A 120 -9.38 -16.10 -4.76
C PRO A 120 -8.52 -15.27 -3.80
N ILE A 121 -9.20 -14.60 -2.87
CA ILE A 121 -8.62 -13.85 -1.77
C ILE A 121 -8.69 -14.74 -0.54
N PHE A 122 -7.55 -14.99 0.08
CA PHE A 122 -7.47 -15.77 1.30
C PHE A 122 -7.66 -14.86 2.51
N TYR A 123 -8.45 -15.35 3.46
CA TYR A 123 -8.72 -14.69 4.73
C TYR A 123 -8.43 -15.64 5.88
N THR A 124 -7.90 -15.12 6.98
CA THR A 124 -7.68 -15.84 8.23
C THR A 124 -8.59 -15.31 9.33
N VAL A 125 -9.20 -16.19 10.12
CA VAL A 125 -9.99 -15.80 11.29
C VAL A 125 -9.08 -15.22 12.36
N ILE A 126 -9.28 -13.94 12.70
CA ILE A 126 -8.55 -13.27 13.79
C ILE A 126 -9.36 -13.23 15.09
N LYS A 127 -10.69 -13.24 14.99
CA LYS A 127 -11.57 -13.18 16.14
C LYS A 127 -12.92 -13.84 15.83
N VAL A 128 -13.40 -14.64 16.76
CA VAL A 128 -14.77 -15.17 16.75
C VAL A 128 -15.51 -14.43 17.86
N THR A 129 -16.54 -13.68 17.49
CA THR A 129 -17.40 -12.99 18.45
C THR A 129 -18.65 -13.82 18.66
N ASP A 130 -18.76 -14.40 19.85
CA ASP A 130 -20.00 -14.98 20.36
C ASP A 130 -20.91 -13.84 20.81
N ASP A 131 -21.55 -13.14 19.88
CA ASP A 131 -22.68 -12.26 20.22
C ASP A 131 -23.91 -13.14 20.53
N ILE A 132 -23.77 -14.03 21.52
CA ILE A 132 -24.93 -14.49 22.26
C ILE A 132 -25.36 -13.28 23.09
N LYS A 133 -26.28 -12.47 22.57
CA LYS A 133 -27.13 -11.67 23.45
C LYS A 133 -27.88 -12.66 24.33
N THR A 134 -27.29 -13.09 25.43
CA THR A 134 -28.00 -13.68 26.57
C THR A 134 -28.77 -12.56 27.26
N GLN A 135 -29.72 -11.95 26.55
CA GLN A 135 -30.90 -11.49 27.24
C GLN A 135 -31.74 -12.75 27.49
N LEU A 136 -31.43 -13.44 28.59
CA LEU A 136 -32.50 -14.11 29.33
C LEU A 136 -33.44 -13.00 29.79
N SER A 137 -34.34 -12.56 28.92
CA SER A 137 -35.60 -12.00 29.38
C SER A 137 -36.25 -13.10 30.21
N SER A 138 -36.59 -12.77 31.45
CA SER A 138 -37.18 -13.67 32.43
C SER A 138 -38.25 -14.56 31.78
N PRO A 139 -38.41 -15.85 32.18
CA PRO A 139 -39.43 -16.70 31.61
C PRO A 139 -40.80 -16.03 31.76
N GLN A 140 -41.39 -15.61 30.64
CA GLN A 140 -42.77 -15.14 30.61
C GLN A 140 -43.66 -16.36 30.64
N THR A 141 -44.17 -16.69 31.83
CA THR A 141 -45.25 -17.67 31.99
C THR A 141 -46.52 -17.06 31.39
N ILE A 142 -46.91 -17.48 30.20
CA ILE A 142 -48.26 -17.23 29.70
C ILE A 142 -49.18 -18.26 30.37
N ALA A 143 -49.90 -17.83 31.41
CA ALA A 143 -50.92 -18.65 32.06
C ALA A 143 -52.18 -18.67 31.19
N ASP A 144 -52.41 -19.75 30.43
CA ASP A 144 -53.73 -20.06 29.92
C ASP A 144 -54.61 -20.59 31.06
N LYS A 145 -55.90 -20.23 31.09
CA LYS A 145 -56.90 -20.72 32.05
C LYS A 145 -57.34 -22.17 31.74
N GLY A 146 -56.37 -23.02 31.40
CA GLY A 146 -56.62 -24.34 30.84
C GLY A 146 -55.37 -25.23 30.79
N GLY A 147 -54.52 -25.22 31.80
CA GLY A 147 -53.70 -26.39 32.18
C GLY A 147 -52.78 -27.03 31.12
N ALA A 148 -52.30 -26.31 30.10
CA ALA A 148 -51.24 -26.78 29.21
C ALA A 148 -50.17 -25.70 29.05
N THR A 149 -49.00 -25.92 29.64
CA THR A 149 -47.83 -25.05 29.47
C THR A 149 -47.13 -25.38 28.16
N PHE A 150 -47.28 -24.54 27.13
CA PHE A 150 -46.40 -24.56 25.97
C PHE A 150 -45.24 -23.57 26.21
N SER A 151 -44.05 -24.10 26.47
CA SER A 151 -42.81 -23.32 26.43
C SER A 151 -42.28 -23.35 25.00
N ALA A 152 -42.60 -22.32 24.22
CA ALA A 152 -41.90 -22.07 22.96
C ALA A 152 -40.67 -21.22 23.28
N MET A 153 -39.49 -21.85 23.30
CA MET A 153 -38.22 -21.15 23.31
C MET A 153 -38.02 -20.55 21.91
N ALA A 154 -38.43 -19.30 21.71
CA ALA A 154 -37.97 -18.52 20.58
C ALA A 154 -36.55 -18.05 20.92
N THR A 155 -35.55 -18.86 20.59
CA THR A 155 -34.16 -18.42 20.68
C THR A 155 -33.90 -17.56 19.46
N ASP A 156 -33.85 -16.24 19.64
CA ASP A 156 -33.28 -15.33 18.64
C ASP A 156 -31.77 -15.59 18.56
N VAL A 157 -31.42 -16.67 17.86
CA VAL A 157 -30.03 -17.07 17.70
C VAL A 157 -29.40 -16.13 16.67
N THR A 158 -28.75 -15.08 17.16
CA THR A 158 -27.90 -14.23 16.31
C THR A 158 -26.71 -15.08 15.85
N ALA A 159 -26.49 -15.14 14.53
CA ALA A 159 -25.38 -15.90 13.97
C ALA A 159 -24.02 -15.38 14.52
N PRO A 160 -23.05 -16.26 14.76
CA PRO A 160 -21.76 -15.91 15.31
C PRO A 160 -21.06 -15.04 14.27
N ILE A 161 -20.51 -13.95 14.77
CA ILE A 161 -19.85 -12.96 13.96
C ILE A 161 -18.36 -13.29 13.97
N ILE A 162 -17.81 -13.69 12.82
CA ILE A 162 -16.39 -13.93 12.66
C ILE A 162 -15.74 -12.71 12.01
N ILE A 163 -14.61 -12.28 12.55
CA ILE A 163 -13.77 -11.24 11.96
C ILE A 163 -12.61 -11.94 11.28
N LEU A 164 -12.48 -11.69 9.99
CA LEU A 164 -11.49 -12.25 9.11
C LEU A 164 -10.53 -11.15 8.67
N GLU A 165 -9.23 -11.46 8.58
CA GLU A 165 -8.21 -10.58 8.01
C GLU A 165 -7.75 -11.16 6.67
N ALA A 166 -7.67 -10.32 5.63
CA ALA A 166 -7.11 -10.72 4.35
C ALA A 166 -5.61 -11.01 4.48
N GLU A 167 -5.15 -12.10 3.86
CA GLU A 167 -3.72 -12.44 3.85
C GLU A 167 -2.90 -11.51 2.96
N GLU A 168 -3.56 -10.94 1.93
CA GLU A 168 -2.96 -10.01 0.98
C GLU A 168 -3.00 -8.56 1.47
N LEU A 169 -1.93 -7.84 1.16
CA LEU A 169 -1.80 -6.40 1.38
C LEU A 169 -2.45 -5.62 0.24
N GLY A 170 -3.02 -4.46 0.56
CA GLY A 170 -3.54 -3.54 -0.45
C GLY A 170 -5.06 -3.59 -0.60
N THR A 171 -5.59 -2.80 -1.53
CA THR A 171 -7.02 -2.47 -1.63
C THR A 171 -7.86 -3.54 -2.31
N ARG A 172 -7.25 -4.55 -2.95
CA ARG A 172 -7.96 -5.64 -3.65
C ARG A 172 -9.08 -6.28 -2.82
N PRO A 173 -8.90 -6.60 -1.52
CA PRO A 173 -9.95 -7.20 -0.70
C PRO A 173 -11.06 -6.23 -0.27
N ASN A 174 -10.90 -4.91 -0.45
CA ASN A 174 -11.93 -3.92 -0.11
C ASN A 174 -13.18 -4.02 -1.00
N GLY A 175 -13.07 -4.64 -2.17
CA GLY A 175 -14.19 -4.78 -3.10
C GLY A 175 -15.05 -6.03 -2.84
N TYR A 176 -14.52 -7.02 -2.13
CA TYR A 176 -15.14 -8.33 -2.07
C TYR A 176 -16.18 -8.42 -0.94
N LYS A 177 -17.44 -8.63 -1.33
CA LYS A 177 -18.55 -8.98 -0.45
C LYS A 177 -19.32 -10.13 -1.09
N GLY A 178 -19.59 -11.17 -0.31
CA GLY A 178 -20.26 -12.36 -0.81
C GLY A 178 -19.73 -13.63 -0.16
N GLN A 179 -20.11 -14.75 -0.77
CA GLN A 179 -19.84 -16.08 -0.23
C GLN A 179 -18.34 -16.37 -0.11
N ILE A 180 -17.95 -17.09 0.93
CA ILE A 180 -16.59 -17.58 1.15
C ILE A 180 -16.62 -19.08 1.43
N LEU A 181 -15.54 -19.76 1.04
CA LEU A 181 -15.40 -21.20 1.20
C LEU A 181 -14.33 -21.51 2.25
N PRO A 182 -14.54 -22.51 3.13
CA PRO A 182 -13.53 -22.93 4.08
C PRO A 182 -12.36 -23.59 3.33
N VAL A 183 -11.14 -23.18 3.64
CA VAL A 183 -9.90 -23.85 3.22
C VAL A 183 -9.45 -24.83 4.31
N SER A 184 -9.62 -24.44 5.58
CA SER A 184 -9.48 -25.35 6.72
C SER A 184 -10.63 -26.37 6.75
N TYR A 185 -10.34 -27.60 7.20
CA TYR A 185 -11.37 -28.63 7.33
C TYR A 185 -12.43 -28.20 8.34
N ASN A 186 -13.67 -28.08 7.88
CA ASN A 186 -14.83 -27.84 8.72
C ASN A 186 -16.01 -28.68 8.20
N ASP A 187 -16.50 -29.61 9.03
CA ASP A 187 -17.55 -30.57 8.69
C ASP A 187 -18.98 -30.05 8.95
N VAL A 188 -19.10 -29.06 9.85
CA VAL A 188 -20.37 -28.42 10.25
C VAL A 188 -20.70 -27.20 9.36
N LEU A 189 -19.70 -26.59 8.73
CA LEU A 189 -19.94 -25.41 7.91
C LEU A 189 -20.72 -25.76 6.62
N SER A 190 -21.90 -25.14 6.44
CA SER A 190 -22.67 -25.25 5.21
C SER A 190 -22.55 -24.02 4.32
N TYR A 191 -22.56 -22.82 4.91
CA TYR A 191 -22.48 -21.57 4.16
C TYR A 191 -21.80 -20.49 4.99
N ALA A 192 -20.90 -19.73 4.37
CA ALA A 192 -20.29 -18.56 4.96
C ALA A 192 -20.27 -17.40 3.96
N GLU A 193 -20.48 -16.19 4.45
CA GLU A 193 -20.53 -14.98 3.63
C GLU A 193 -19.98 -13.77 4.39
N ILE A 194 -19.23 -12.93 3.68
CA ILE A 194 -18.76 -11.63 4.16
C ILE A 194 -19.91 -10.63 4.08
N THR A 195 -20.31 -10.09 5.22
CA THR A 195 -21.44 -9.17 5.35
C THR A 195 -21.02 -7.70 5.31
N GLU A 196 -19.87 -7.37 5.92
CA GLU A 196 -19.35 -6.00 5.96
C GLU A 196 -17.83 -5.96 6.01
N ILE A 197 -17.27 -4.82 5.62
CA ILE A 197 -15.84 -4.53 5.73
C ILE A 197 -15.66 -3.64 6.95
N THR A 198 -14.94 -4.14 7.95
CA THR A 198 -14.72 -3.46 9.23
C THR A 198 -13.58 -2.45 9.13
N VAL A 199 -12.45 -2.87 8.54
CA VAL A 199 -11.26 -2.03 8.35
C VAL A 199 -10.85 -2.14 6.89
N PRO A 200 -10.97 -1.06 6.09
CA PRO A 200 -10.49 -1.07 4.71
C PRO A 200 -8.95 -1.03 4.69
N ALA A 201 -8.35 -1.80 3.79
CA ALA A 201 -6.94 -1.68 3.46
C ALA A 201 -6.65 -0.43 2.63
N ARG A 202 -5.39 -0.01 2.64
CA ARG A 202 -4.82 0.97 1.72
C ARG A 202 -3.62 0.34 1.02
N ASP A 203 -3.39 0.74 -0.22
CA ASP A 203 -2.20 0.36 -0.96
C ASP A 203 -0.97 1.08 -0.39
N SER A 204 0.21 0.54 -0.71
CA SER A 204 1.46 1.24 -0.43
C SER A 204 1.47 2.55 -1.19
N GLU A 205 1.93 3.61 -0.53
CA GLU A 205 2.07 4.92 -1.16
C GLU A 205 2.97 4.86 -2.39
N SER A 206 2.50 5.45 -3.49
CA SER A 206 3.25 5.52 -4.74
C SER A 206 4.45 6.48 -4.61
N ASP A 207 5.42 6.36 -5.51
CA ASP A 207 6.55 7.29 -5.56
C ASP A 207 6.10 8.74 -5.81
N ASP A 208 5.06 8.93 -6.60
CA ASP A 208 4.52 10.26 -6.92
C ASP A 208 3.82 10.90 -5.72
N ASP A 209 3.06 10.10 -4.95
CA ASP A 209 2.42 10.57 -3.71
C ASP A 209 3.48 10.89 -2.65
N LEU A 210 4.46 10.00 -2.45
CA LEU A 210 5.56 10.21 -1.52
C LEU A 210 6.36 11.45 -1.90
N ARG A 211 6.70 11.62 -3.18
CA ARG A 211 7.41 12.79 -3.68
C ARG A 211 6.60 14.07 -3.47
N THR A 212 5.31 14.04 -3.75
CA THR A 212 4.41 15.19 -3.52
C THR A 212 4.38 15.55 -2.04
N ARG A 213 4.30 14.55 -1.15
CA ARG A 213 4.34 14.76 0.30
C ARG A 213 5.69 15.29 0.78
N LEU A 214 6.80 14.82 0.22
CA LEU A 214 8.15 15.30 0.54
C LEU A 214 8.42 16.70 0.00
N LEU A 215 7.92 17.04 -1.18
CA LEU A 215 8.12 18.35 -1.82
C LEU A 215 7.08 19.38 -1.41
N SER A 216 5.95 18.94 -0.84
CA SER A 216 5.03 19.83 -0.17
C SER A 216 5.85 20.69 0.76
N PRO A 217 5.67 22.02 0.76
CA PRO A 217 6.20 22.81 1.86
C PRO A 217 5.70 22.12 3.12
N ASP A 218 6.63 21.68 3.98
CA ASP A 218 6.29 21.24 5.33
C ASP A 218 5.29 22.26 5.80
N THR A 219 4.04 21.83 6.10
CA THR A 219 2.98 22.71 6.64
C THR A 219 3.70 23.60 7.61
N TYR A 220 3.94 24.86 7.20
CA TYR A 220 4.93 25.72 7.83
C TYR A 220 4.61 25.60 9.29
N ASN A 221 5.48 24.96 10.10
CA ASN A 221 5.14 24.71 11.49
C ASN A 221 4.65 26.04 12.01
N ALA A 222 3.35 26.11 12.34
CA ALA A 222 2.68 27.35 12.67
C ALA A 222 3.34 27.80 13.97
N TYR A 223 4.39 28.58 13.79
CA TYR A 223 5.30 28.99 14.81
C TYR A 223 5.16 30.49 14.82
N GLY A 224 4.64 30.98 15.96
CA GLY A 224 4.16 32.35 16.13
C GLY A 224 4.99 33.36 15.34
N GLY A 225 4.37 33.96 14.32
CA GLY A 225 4.98 35.02 13.53
C GLY A 225 5.32 34.71 12.06
N ASN A 226 5.09 33.49 11.57
CA ASN A 226 5.22 33.16 10.13
C ASN A 226 3.92 33.40 9.36
N ILE A 227 3.99 33.72 8.06
CA ILE A 227 2.80 33.99 7.20
C ILE A 227 1.76 32.86 7.28
N ALA A 228 2.20 31.60 7.31
CA ALA A 228 1.29 30.46 7.41
C ALA A 228 0.50 30.41 8.73
N ASP A 229 1.09 30.85 9.85
CA ASP A 229 0.38 30.96 11.13
C ASP A 229 -0.71 32.04 11.08
N TYR A 230 -0.45 33.15 10.37
CA TYR A 230 -1.46 34.18 10.15
C TYR A 230 -2.57 33.71 9.19
N VAL A 231 -2.24 32.94 8.15
CA VAL A 231 -3.25 32.32 7.27
C VAL A 231 -4.13 31.36 8.06
N ASP A 232 -3.55 30.44 8.83
CA ASP A 232 -4.29 29.47 9.66
C ASP A 232 -5.12 30.16 10.75
N MET A 233 -4.59 31.26 11.34
CA MET A 233 -5.33 32.06 12.31
C MET A 233 -6.51 32.78 11.67
N LEU A 234 -6.36 33.32 10.46
CA LEU A 234 -7.44 33.97 9.72
C LEU A 234 -8.51 32.96 9.29
N ASP A 235 -8.13 31.76 8.85
CA ASP A 235 -9.07 30.70 8.46
C ASP A 235 -9.93 30.21 9.63
N ARG A 236 -9.42 30.30 10.87
CA ARG A 236 -10.17 29.96 12.10
C ARG A 236 -11.19 31.02 12.52
N ILE A 237 -11.18 32.22 11.93
CA ILE A 237 -12.12 33.30 12.27
C ILE A 237 -13.21 33.34 11.19
N GLU A 238 -14.31 32.63 11.42
CA GLU A 238 -15.44 32.54 10.47
C GLU A 238 -16.07 33.90 10.09
N GLU A 239 -15.89 34.93 10.93
CA GLU A 239 -16.52 36.24 10.76
C GLU A 239 -15.76 37.20 9.83
N VAL A 240 -14.50 36.91 9.47
CA VAL A 240 -13.72 37.76 8.56
C VAL A 240 -13.48 37.02 7.24
N GLY A 241 -13.96 37.58 6.13
CA GLY A 241 -13.69 37.02 4.81
C GLY A 241 -12.18 36.98 4.51
N ALA A 242 -11.76 36.05 3.64
CA ALA A 242 -10.36 35.77 3.30
C ALA A 242 -9.51 37.06 3.21
N GLY A 243 -8.71 37.31 4.23
CA GLY A 243 -7.82 38.46 4.30
C GLY A 243 -6.69 38.30 3.29
N GLN A 244 -6.52 39.29 2.41
CA GLN A 244 -5.36 39.35 1.54
C GLN A 244 -4.12 39.70 2.38
N ILE A 245 -3.12 38.82 2.37
CA ILE A 245 -1.81 39.03 3.01
C ILE A 245 -0.78 39.43 1.95
#